data_AF-A0A9W9AF16-F1
#
_entry.id   AF-A0A9W9AF16-F1
#
_cell.length_a   1.000
_cell.length_b   1.000
_cell.length_c   1.000
_cell.angle_alpha   90.00
_cell.angle_beta   90.00
_cell.angle_gamma   90.00
#
_symmetry.space_group_name_H-M   'P 1'
#
loop_
_entity.id
_entity.type
_entity.pdbx_description
1 polymer ?
#
loop_
_entity_poly.entity_id
_entity_poly.type
_entity_poly.pdbx_seq_one_letter_code
_entity_poly.pdbx_strand_id
1 'polypeptide(L)'
;EHGWVLDHLPHIYWSFDVPFHDCTPQANLEKKLEGDYEMRIMRGSIQEELYPILTLKTAKGCAQVFYDVVQCHHWAWKYPRILHCNISHGNIMVREKDGRKYGVLNDWDLAIFLNSQGDGPTSKF
;
A
#
# COMPACT_ATOMS: atom_id res chain seq x y z
N GLU A 1 15.51 5.91 16.13
CA GLU A 1 15.63 7.22 15.48
C GLU A 1 14.53 7.55 14.47
N HIS A 2 13.78 6.56 13.92
CA HIS A 2 12.77 6.80 12.88
C HIS A 2 11.31 6.54 13.27
N GLY A 3 10.97 6.54 14.56
CA GLY A 3 9.62 6.20 15.04
C GLY A 3 8.50 7.08 14.47
N TRP A 4 8.80 8.32 14.06
CA TRP A 4 7.85 9.26 13.48
C TRP A 4 7.16 8.72 12.21
N VAL A 5 7.84 7.88 11.42
CA VAL A 5 7.28 7.37 10.15
C VAL A 5 6.06 6.48 10.37
N LEU A 6 5.93 5.87 11.54
CA LEU A 6 4.79 5.01 11.89
C LEU A 6 3.48 5.80 11.94
N ASP A 7 3.53 7.10 12.22
CA ASP A 7 2.35 7.96 12.17
C ASP A 7 1.92 8.29 10.71
N HIS A 8 2.68 7.84 9.70
CA HIS A 8 2.47 8.11 8.27
C HIS A 8 2.30 6.85 7.41
N LEU A 9 2.34 5.67 8.02
CA LEU A 9 2.03 4.38 7.40
C LEU A 9 0.68 3.85 7.93
N PRO A 10 -0.11 3.13 7.12
CA PRO A 10 -1.38 2.56 7.58
C PRO A 10 -1.13 1.52 8.68
N HIS A 11 -1.93 1.59 9.74
CA HIS A 11 -1.90 0.60 10.80
C HIS A 11 -2.74 -0.61 10.39
N ILE A 12 -2.07 -1.75 10.25
CA ILE A 12 -2.68 -3.02 9.87
C ILE A 12 -3.01 -3.78 11.15
N TYR A 13 -4.30 -3.97 11.43
CA TYR A 13 -4.76 -4.77 12.57
C TYR A 13 -4.65 -6.27 12.29
N TRP A 14 -4.91 -6.66 11.05
CA TRP A 14 -4.91 -8.06 10.65
C TRP A 14 -4.62 -8.21 9.15
N SER A 15 -4.01 -9.32 8.77
CA SER A 15 -3.82 -9.72 7.38
C SER A 15 -4.04 -11.22 7.25
N PHE A 16 -4.57 -11.65 6.11
CA PHE A 16 -4.86 -13.05 5.85
C PHE A 16 -4.73 -13.37 4.36
N ASP A 17 -4.42 -14.63 4.08
CA ASP A 17 -4.43 -15.19 2.73
C ASP A 17 -5.65 -16.10 2.61
N VAL A 18 -6.37 -15.97 1.49
CA VAL A 18 -7.50 -16.84 1.14
C VAL A 18 -6.98 -17.92 0.19
N PRO A 19 -6.87 -19.18 0.63
CA PRO A 19 -6.44 -20.26 -0.24
C PRO A 19 -7.52 -20.54 -1.28
N PHE A 20 -7.09 -20.82 -2.51
CA PHE A 20 -7.99 -21.26 -3.56
C PHE A 20 -8.10 -22.79 -3.53
N HIS A 21 -9.34 -23.29 -3.54
CA HIS A 21 -9.63 -24.73 -3.68
C HIS A 21 -9.76 -25.14 -5.15
N ASP A 22 -9.70 -26.44 -5.43
CA ASP A 22 -9.66 -27.04 -6.78
C ASP A 22 -10.83 -26.69 -7.72
N CYS A 23 -11.94 -26.20 -7.15
CA CYS A 23 -13.16 -25.82 -7.86
C CYS A 23 -13.33 -24.30 -8.03
N THR A 24 -12.31 -23.50 -7.68
CA THR A 24 -12.37 -22.04 -7.81
C THR A 24 -12.19 -21.58 -9.26
N PRO A 25 -12.64 -20.36 -9.61
CA PRO A 25 -12.37 -19.79 -10.92
C PRO A 25 -10.89 -19.79 -11.30
N GLN A 26 -9.98 -19.57 -10.34
CA GLN A 26 -8.54 -19.61 -10.59
C GLN A 26 -8.02 -21.02 -10.89
N ALA A 27 -8.44 -22.04 -10.13
CA ALA A 27 -8.08 -23.43 -10.44
C ALA A 27 -8.61 -23.87 -11.82
N ASN A 28 -9.77 -23.36 -12.23
CA ASN A 28 -10.31 -23.58 -13.57
C ASN A 28 -9.54 -22.81 -14.66
N LEU A 29 -9.02 -21.62 -14.36
CA LEU A 29 -8.18 -20.85 -15.28
C LEU A 29 -6.81 -21.53 -15.45
N GLU A 30 -6.20 -21.99 -14.37
CA GLU A 30 -4.93 -22.75 -14.41
C GLU A 30 -5.04 -23.98 -15.31
N LYS A 31 -6.09 -24.79 -15.11
CA LYS A 31 -6.35 -25.97 -15.95
C LYS A 31 -6.57 -25.64 -17.42
N LYS A 32 -7.11 -24.45 -17.74
CA LYS A 32 -7.39 -24.03 -19.13
C LYS A 32 -6.21 -23.38 -19.83
N LEU A 33 -5.34 -22.73 -19.06
CA LEU A 33 -4.23 -21.93 -19.58
C LEU A 33 -2.87 -22.65 -19.47
N GLU A 34 -2.86 -23.87 -18.92
CA GLU A 34 -1.79 -24.89 -19.02
C GLU A 34 -0.35 -24.36 -19.02
N GLY A 35 0.13 -23.90 -17.85
CA GLY A 35 1.53 -23.50 -17.64
C GLY A 35 1.84 -22.02 -17.93
N ASP A 36 0.98 -21.33 -18.69
CA ASP A 36 1.06 -19.87 -18.90
C ASP A 36 0.28 -19.07 -17.85
N TYR A 37 -0.38 -19.76 -16.91
CA TYR A 37 -1.11 -19.14 -15.81
C TYR A 37 -0.22 -18.91 -14.59
N GLU A 38 -0.04 -17.64 -14.24
CA GLU A 38 0.55 -17.25 -12.97
C GLU A 38 -0.50 -17.33 -11.85
N MET A 39 -0.38 -18.34 -10.99
CA MET A 39 -1.29 -18.50 -9.84
C MET A 39 -1.16 -17.31 -8.89
N ARG A 40 -2.30 -16.69 -8.55
CA ARG A 40 -2.37 -15.57 -7.62
C ARG A 40 -2.95 -16.01 -6.30
N ILE A 41 -2.49 -15.44 -5.20
CA ILE A 41 -3.09 -15.61 -3.87
C ILE A 41 -3.95 -14.36 -3.60
N MET A 42 -5.18 -14.55 -3.11
CA MET A 42 -5.99 -13.44 -2.63
C MET A 42 -5.53 -13.11 -1.21
N ARG A 43 -4.96 -11.93 -1.05
CA ARG A 43 -4.56 -11.40 0.25
C ARG A 43 -5.51 -10.29 0.66
N GLY A 44 -6.00 -10.38 1.90
CA GLY A 44 -6.82 -9.36 2.53
C GLY A 44 -6.11 -8.74 3.73
N SER A 45 -6.43 -7.50 4.05
CA SER A 45 -5.99 -6.84 5.27
C SER A 45 -7.10 -6.01 5.89
N ILE A 46 -7.16 -5.99 7.22
CA ILE A 46 -7.99 -5.09 8.01
C ILE A 46 -7.08 -3.99 8.56
N GLN A 47 -7.43 -2.75 8.24
CA GLN A 47 -6.65 -1.57 8.57
C GLN A 47 -7.50 -0.58 9.37
N GLU A 48 -6.85 0.41 9.96
CA GLU A 48 -7.58 1.54 10.53
C GLU A 48 -8.40 2.28 9.48
N GLU A 49 -9.47 2.95 9.92
CA GLU A 49 -10.22 3.86 9.06
C GLU A 49 -9.41 5.15 8.87
N LEU A 50 -9.20 5.51 7.60
CA LEU A 50 -8.52 6.73 7.21
C LEU A 50 -9.41 7.55 6.27
N TYR A 51 -9.21 8.87 6.26
CA TYR A 51 -10.02 9.77 5.44
C TYR A 51 -9.23 10.27 4.22
N PRO A 52 -9.84 10.34 3.02
CA PRO A 52 -9.15 10.88 1.84
C PRO A 52 -8.69 12.33 2.05
N ILE A 53 -7.58 12.74 1.41
CA ILE A 53 -7.11 14.14 1.46
C ILE A 53 -8.18 15.16 1.05
N LEU A 54 -9.11 14.77 0.17
CA LEU A 54 -10.22 15.60 -0.32
C LEU A 54 -11.22 16.00 0.79
N THR A 55 -11.17 15.34 1.95
CA THR A 55 -11.98 15.72 3.11
C THR A 55 -11.51 17.03 3.74
N LEU A 56 -10.24 17.41 3.54
CA LEU A 56 -9.66 18.64 4.06
C LEU A 56 -10.25 19.87 3.35
N LYS A 57 -10.56 20.90 4.14
CA LYS A 57 -11.19 22.13 3.64
C LYS A 57 -10.24 23.31 3.49
N THR A 58 -8.97 23.14 3.85
CA THR A 58 -7.98 24.24 3.83
C THR A 58 -6.75 23.83 3.03
N ALA A 59 -6.25 24.76 2.21
CA ALA A 59 -5.03 24.56 1.44
C ALA A 59 -3.83 24.24 2.35
N LYS A 60 -3.76 24.87 3.53
CA LYS A 60 -2.72 24.60 4.53
C LYS A 60 -2.76 23.15 5.03
N GLY A 61 -3.96 22.62 5.29
CA GLY A 61 -4.14 21.22 5.69
C GLY A 61 -3.70 20.27 4.58
N CYS A 62 -4.11 20.52 3.33
CA CYS A 62 -3.69 19.71 2.18
C CYS A 62 -2.17 19.73 1.99
N ALA A 63 -1.55 20.91 2.09
CA ALA A 63 -0.10 21.05 1.95
C ALA A 63 0.67 20.30 3.03
N GLN A 64 0.21 20.37 4.29
CA GLN A 64 0.81 19.61 5.39
C GLN A 64 0.72 18.09 5.17
N VAL A 65 -0.47 17.59 4.86
CA VAL A 65 -0.70 16.15 4.63
C VAL A 65 0.09 15.65 3.42
N PHE A 66 0.15 16.43 2.35
CA PHE A 66 0.98 16.09 1.19
C PHE A 66 2.47 16.05 1.56
N TYR A 67 2.95 17.01 2.34
CA TYR A 67 4.33 17.05 2.81
C TYR A 67 4.67 15.81 3.65
N ASP A 68 3.81 15.44 4.60
CA ASP A 68 3.95 14.23 5.42
C ASP A 68 4.11 12.97 4.57
N VAL A 69 3.27 12.81 3.54
CA VAL A 69 3.33 11.67 2.61
C VAL A 69 4.63 11.64 1.82
N VAL A 70 5.09 12.78 1.29
CA VAL A 70 6.35 12.86 0.56
C VAL A 70 7.53 12.53 1.48
N GLN A 71 7.51 12.96 2.74
CA GLN A 71 8.53 12.61 3.74
C GLN A 71 8.51 11.11 4.06
N CYS A 72 7.34 10.53 4.26
CA CYS A 72 7.17 9.09 4.49
C CYS A 72 7.70 8.27 3.31
N HIS A 73 7.34 8.64 2.08
CA HIS A 73 7.84 7.99 0.87
C HIS A 73 9.35 8.14 0.73
N HIS A 74 9.90 9.34 0.96
CA HIS A 74 11.34 9.56 0.90
C HIS A 74 12.08 8.69 1.92
N TRP A 75 11.54 8.55 3.13
CA TRP A 75 12.07 7.64 4.13
C TRP A 75 12.06 6.19 3.62
N ALA A 76 10.93 5.71 3.08
CA ALA A 76 10.80 4.36 2.53
C ALA A 76 11.80 4.09 1.38
N TRP A 77 11.96 5.06 0.49
CA TRP A 77 12.93 4.98 -0.61
C TRP A 77 14.38 4.96 -0.12
N LYS A 78 14.70 5.78 0.89
CA LYS A 78 16.07 5.97 1.35
C LYS A 78 16.57 4.83 2.23
N TYR A 79 15.74 4.35 3.18
CA TYR A 79 16.18 3.43 4.22
C TYR A 79 15.84 1.96 3.91
N PRO A 80 14.57 1.53 3.85
CA PRO A 80 14.26 0.15 3.47
C PRO A 80 14.34 -0.09 1.96
N ARG A 81 14.67 0.93 1.15
CA ARG A 81 14.85 0.83 -0.31
C ARG A 81 13.58 0.39 -1.02
N ILE A 82 12.43 0.92 -0.59
CA ILE A 82 11.11 0.63 -1.15
C ILE A 82 10.63 1.82 -1.98
N LEU A 83 10.16 1.56 -3.20
CA LEU A 83 9.46 2.54 -4.02
C LEU A 83 7.96 2.23 -4.02
N HIS A 84 7.10 3.20 -3.72
CA HIS A 84 5.66 2.98 -3.58
C HIS A 84 4.93 2.69 -4.91
N CYS A 85 5.38 3.31 -6.00
CA CYS A 85 4.83 3.18 -7.36
C CYS A 85 3.40 3.70 -7.59
N ASN A 86 2.56 3.87 -6.56
CA ASN A 86 1.17 4.33 -6.71
C ASN A 86 0.80 5.59 -5.90
N ILE A 87 1.58 6.67 -6.02
CA ILE A 87 1.27 7.93 -5.31
C ILE A 87 0.22 8.71 -6.10
N SER A 88 -1.03 8.64 -5.65
CA SER A 88 -2.17 9.34 -6.22
C SER A 88 -2.98 10.04 -5.13
N HIS A 89 -3.88 10.95 -5.49
CA HIS A 89 -4.76 11.61 -4.51
C HIS A 89 -5.69 10.63 -3.76
N GLY A 90 -5.98 9.46 -4.34
CA GLY A 90 -6.76 8.40 -3.69
C GLY A 90 -6.00 7.66 -2.59
N ASN A 91 -4.66 7.70 -2.65
CA ASN A 91 -3.76 7.02 -1.73
C ASN A 91 -3.12 7.96 -0.70
N ILE A 92 -3.45 9.24 -0.77
CA ILE A 92 -3.07 10.23 0.24
C ILE A 92 -4.23 10.36 1.23
N MET A 93 -3.98 9.84 2.43
CA MET A 93 -4.96 9.71 3.47
C MET A 93 -4.65 10.61 4.67
N VAL A 94 -5.64 10.81 5.52
CA VAL A 94 -5.58 11.64 6.73
C VAL A 94 -5.92 10.78 7.92
N ARG A 95 -5.01 10.75 8.89
CA ARG A 95 -5.24 10.24 10.24
C ARG A 95 -5.42 11.41 11.20
N GLU A 96 -6.39 11.32 12.10
CA GLU A 96 -6.53 12.23 13.23
C GLU A 96 -6.23 11.47 14.53
N LYS A 97 -5.24 11.94 15.29
CA LYS A 97 -4.77 11.33 16.53
C LYS A 97 -4.40 12.43 17.51
N ASP A 98 -4.98 12.38 18.71
CA ASP A 98 -4.77 13.37 19.78
C ASP A 98 -5.00 14.83 19.34
N GLY A 99 -6.02 15.05 18.49
CA GLY A 99 -6.37 16.37 17.94
C GLY A 99 -5.40 16.88 16.85
N ARG A 100 -4.43 16.06 16.43
CA ARG A 100 -3.48 16.37 15.36
C ARG A 100 -3.76 15.54 14.12
N LYS A 101 -3.62 16.16 12.95
CA LYS A 101 -3.74 15.51 11.64
C LYS A 101 -2.37 15.11 11.11
N TYR A 102 -2.32 13.92 10.53
CA TYR A 102 -1.15 13.34 9.89
C TYR A 102 -1.51 12.90 8.48
N GLY A 103 -0.61 13.15 7.52
CA GLY A 103 -0.71 12.51 6.22
C GLY A 103 -0.25 11.06 6.28
N VAL A 104 -1.04 10.15 5.73
CA VAL A 104 -0.73 8.71 5.66
C VAL A 104 -0.68 8.30 4.19
N LEU A 105 0.40 7.62 3.80
CA LEU A 105 0.54 7.06 2.46
C LEU A 105 -0.02 5.63 2.48
N ASN A 106 -1.14 5.42 1.78
CA ASN A 106 -1.82 4.12 1.69
C ASN A 106 -1.51 3.42 0.37
N ASP A 107 -1.89 2.14 0.25
CA ASP A 107 -1.89 1.36 -0.99
C ASP A 107 -0.47 0.99 -1.52
N TRP A 108 0.23 0.20 -0.70
CA TRP A 108 1.61 -0.27 -0.95
C TRP A 108 1.68 -1.59 -1.74
N ASP A 109 0.58 -2.06 -2.30
CA ASP A 109 0.49 -3.33 -3.03
C ASP A 109 1.31 -3.36 -4.33
N LEU A 110 1.48 -2.21 -4.98
CA LEU A 110 2.35 -2.01 -6.14
C LEU A 110 3.80 -1.64 -5.77
N ALA A 111 4.14 -1.59 -4.48
CA ALA A 111 5.47 -1.21 -4.04
C ALA A 111 6.52 -2.25 -4.43
N ILE A 112 7.73 -1.77 -4.75
CA ILE A 112 8.85 -2.63 -5.13
C ILE A 112 10.06 -2.38 -4.22
N PHE A 113 10.81 -3.44 -3.93
CA PHE A 113 12.12 -3.32 -3.31
C PHE A 113 13.18 -3.02 -4.39
N LEU A 114 13.93 -1.94 -4.22
CA LEU A 114 14.96 -1.52 -5.19
C LEU A 114 16.21 -2.39 -5.16
N ASN A 115 16.38 -3.19 -4.10
CA ASN A 115 17.52 -4.08 -3.94
C ASN A 115 17.21 -5.54 -4.31
N SER A 116 15.95 -5.89 -4.55
CA SER A 116 15.58 -7.21 -5.05
C SER A 116 15.71 -7.23 -6.57
N GLN A 117 16.87 -7.62 -7.08
CA GLN A 117 16.95 -8.14 -8.45
C GLN A 117 16.21 -9.49 -8.48
N GLY A 118 14.88 -9.47 -8.68
CA GLY A 118 14.09 -10.69 -8.84
C GLY A 118 12.63 -10.60 -8.38
N ASP A 119 12.33 -9.82 -7.34
CA ASP A 119 11.00 -9.76 -6.72
C ASP A 119 10.17 -8.58 -7.22
N GLY A 120 10.26 -8.29 -8.52
CA GLY A 120 9.25 -7.44 -9.17
C GLY A 120 7.89 -8.15 -9.15
N PRO A 121 6.79 -7.45 -9.51
CA PRO A 121 5.52 -8.12 -9.76
C PRO A 121 5.78 -9.31 -10.70
N THR A 122 5.41 -10.52 -10.27
CA THR A 122 5.64 -11.75 -11.03
C THR A 122 4.84 -11.78 -12.33
N SER A 123 3.92 -10.83 -12.49
CA SER A 123 3.15 -10.60 -13.69
C SER A 123 3.99 -10.04 -14.83
N LYS A 124 4.19 -10.90 -15.84
CA LYS A 124 4.66 -10.53 -17.16
C LYS A 124 3.52 -9.79 -17.87
N PHE A 125 3.74 -8.53 -18.24
CA PHE A 125 2.85 -7.79 -19.13
C PHE A 125 2.98 -8.28 -20.58
#